data_AF-A0A7J6REZ9-F1
#
_entry.id   AF-A0A7J6REZ9-F1
#
_cell.length_a   1.000
_cell.length_b   1.000
_cell.length_c   1.000
_cell.angle_alpha   90.00
_cell.angle_beta   90.00
_cell.angle_gamma   90.00
#
_symmetry.space_group_name_H-M   'P 1'
#
loop_
_entity.id
_entity.type
_entity.pdbx_description
1 polymer ?
#
loop_
_entity_poly.entity_id
_entity_poly.type
_entity_poly.pdbx_seq_one_letter_code
_entity_poly.pdbx_strand_id
1 'polypeptide(L)'
;MPLPKSSDTSESIKVESTSSQGQSNISAVANIALTGIGVGMLSLPRAIAEAGYAFGFALFIFSGIVGMLYTQLLRACMKPDTRSYEDIGMDAFGRWGVAAVAFGVNGALLGTCCLLMLLLGQNSFKLYNGIAQEYWVLIWAGILLPISWLPNMKHIGYISSTVGVASVVVLLLTLIYTGFARVADNNTQHDAVYRPYPPSALGLGMSFASMTLAFAVTCASTTVLHDMKYPAAGRCVIYWGVSVIGLVYFLVSLSGYVGW
;
A
#
# COMPACT_ATOMS: atom_id res chain seq x y z
N MET A 1 37.41 -43.39 -9.32
CA MET A 1 37.98 -42.06 -8.98
C MET A 1 38.51 -41.51 -10.30
N PRO A 2 38.01 -40.39 -10.86
CA PRO A 2 37.88 -39.08 -10.19
C PRO A 2 36.64 -38.22 -10.59
N LEU A 3 36.26 -37.27 -9.71
CA LEU A 3 35.75 -35.92 -10.06
C LEU A 3 36.99 -34.98 -10.14
N PRO A 4 37.01 -33.75 -10.74
CA PRO A 4 35.90 -32.78 -10.83
C PRO A 4 35.91 -31.77 -12.03
N LYS A 5 34.97 -30.80 -11.97
CA LYS A 5 35.02 -29.33 -12.31
C LYS A 5 34.13 -28.76 -13.44
N SER A 6 33.14 -28.00 -12.93
CA SER A 6 32.48 -26.77 -13.42
C SER A 6 32.96 -26.11 -14.72
N SER A 7 32.02 -25.80 -15.61
CA SER A 7 32.01 -24.57 -16.40
C SER A 7 30.57 -24.22 -16.85
N ASP A 8 30.12 -23.10 -16.33
CA ASP A 8 29.21 -22.10 -16.92
C ASP A 8 28.36 -22.51 -18.12
N THR A 9 27.04 -22.60 -17.90
CA THR A 9 26.08 -22.12 -18.89
C THR A 9 25.01 -21.34 -18.15
N SER A 10 25.28 -20.05 -17.99
CA SER A 10 24.30 -19.04 -17.64
C SER A 10 23.24 -18.95 -18.75
N GLU A 11 22.33 -19.91 -18.78
CA GLU A 11 21.11 -19.83 -19.58
C GLU A 11 20.17 -18.85 -18.89
N SER A 12 20.47 -17.59 -19.17
CA SER A 12 19.71 -16.43 -18.81
C SER A 12 18.36 -16.45 -19.54
N ILE A 13 17.31 -16.26 -18.75
CA ILE A 13 16.03 -15.68 -19.17
C ILE A 13 15.18 -16.55 -20.09
N LYS A 14 14.32 -17.35 -19.45
CA LYS A 14 12.93 -17.48 -19.89
C LYS A 14 12.03 -17.64 -18.67
N VAL A 15 11.88 -16.52 -17.96
CA VAL A 15 10.61 -16.25 -17.28
C VAL A 15 9.64 -16.01 -18.42
N GLU A 16 8.87 -17.03 -18.77
CA GLU A 16 7.68 -16.83 -19.60
C GLU A 16 6.62 -16.15 -18.72
N SER A 17 6.86 -14.88 -18.40
CA SER A 17 5.87 -13.90 -18.80
C SER A 17 5.78 -14.05 -20.31
N THR A 18 4.62 -14.44 -20.83
CA THR A 18 4.38 -14.27 -22.27
C THR A 18 4.27 -12.77 -22.53
N SER A 19 5.41 -12.07 -22.55
CA SER A 19 5.94 -11.43 -23.75
C SER A 19 7.11 -10.52 -23.35
N SER A 20 8.05 -10.41 -24.28
CA SER A 20 9.02 -9.32 -24.46
C SER A 20 8.34 -7.96 -24.71
N GLN A 21 7.28 -7.67 -23.96
CA GLN A 21 6.37 -6.56 -24.11
C GLN A 21 5.75 -6.35 -22.71
N GLY A 22 6.06 -5.23 -22.04
CA GLY A 22 5.73 -4.99 -20.62
C GLY A 22 4.26 -5.12 -20.21
N GLN A 23 3.95 -4.76 -18.97
CA GLN A 23 2.63 -4.83 -18.39
C GLN A 23 1.60 -3.98 -19.17
N SER A 24 0.41 -4.54 -19.40
CA SER A 24 -0.73 -3.83 -20.03
C SER A 24 -1.24 -2.71 -19.12
N ASN A 25 -1.72 -1.61 -19.71
CA ASN A 25 -2.18 -0.41 -18.98
C ASN A 25 -3.22 -0.73 -17.90
N ILE A 26 -4.16 -1.66 -18.17
CA ILE A 26 -5.22 -2.03 -17.22
C ILE A 26 -4.65 -2.81 -16.03
N SER A 27 -3.73 -3.74 -16.29
CA SER A 27 -3.07 -4.49 -15.23
C SER A 27 -2.19 -3.57 -14.39
N ALA A 28 -1.53 -2.58 -15.01
CA ALA A 28 -0.75 -1.57 -14.29
C ALA A 28 -1.63 -0.71 -13.38
N VAL A 29 -2.80 -0.24 -13.86
CA VAL A 29 -3.79 0.46 -13.02
C VAL A 29 -4.24 -0.42 -11.85
N ALA A 30 -4.54 -1.70 -12.10
CA ALA A 30 -4.96 -2.63 -11.06
C ALA A 30 -3.86 -2.86 -10.03
N ASN A 31 -2.60 -3.03 -10.44
CA ASN A 31 -1.48 -3.18 -9.51
C ASN A 31 -1.25 -1.94 -8.66
N ILE A 32 -1.31 -0.74 -9.26
CA ILE A 32 -1.25 0.52 -8.49
C ILE A 32 -2.38 0.58 -7.47
N ALA A 33 -3.61 0.24 -7.89
CA ALA A 33 -4.77 0.22 -7.01
C ALA A 33 -4.62 -0.79 -5.87
N LEU A 34 -4.11 -2.00 -6.13
CA LEU A 34 -3.89 -3.04 -5.12
C LEU A 34 -2.80 -2.67 -4.12
N THR A 35 -1.72 -2.05 -4.58
CA THR A 35 -0.66 -1.59 -3.68
C THR A 35 -1.10 -0.36 -2.88
N GLY A 36 -1.94 0.50 -3.47
CA GLY A 36 -2.55 1.63 -2.78
C GLY A 36 -3.55 1.17 -1.72
N ILE A 37 -4.50 0.29 -2.09
CA ILE A 37 -5.53 -0.28 -1.22
C ILE A 37 -4.89 -1.32 -0.28
N GLY A 38 -4.11 -0.82 0.68
CA GLY A 38 -3.42 -1.60 1.70
C GLY A 38 -3.91 -1.26 3.11
N VAL A 39 -3.01 -1.43 4.09
CA VAL A 39 -3.26 -1.17 5.52
C VAL A 39 -3.73 0.27 5.77
N GLY A 40 -3.29 1.23 4.94
CA GLY A 40 -3.69 2.63 5.04
C GLY A 40 -5.20 2.86 4.90
N MET A 41 -5.92 1.98 4.20
CA MET A 41 -7.37 2.07 4.10
C MET A 41 -8.07 1.80 5.43
N LEU A 42 -7.55 0.87 6.23
CA LEU A 42 -8.19 0.44 7.47
C LEU A 42 -8.13 1.52 8.56
N SER A 43 -7.16 2.44 8.46
CA SER A 43 -7.04 3.59 9.37
C SER A 43 -7.86 4.80 8.92
N LEU A 44 -8.35 4.86 7.67
CA LEU A 44 -9.11 6.00 7.14
C LEU A 44 -10.39 6.32 7.92
N PRO A 45 -11.29 5.35 8.22
CA PRO A 45 -12.52 5.68 8.95
C PRO A 45 -12.23 6.26 10.33
N ARG A 46 -11.23 5.70 11.03
CA ARG A 46 -10.80 6.17 12.34
C ARG A 46 -10.15 7.56 12.26
N ALA A 47 -9.32 7.81 11.25
CA ALA A 47 -8.71 9.13 11.03
C ALA A 47 -9.77 10.22 10.81
N ILE A 48 -10.88 9.90 10.15
CA ILE A 48 -11.97 10.85 9.92
C ILE A 48 -12.83 11.02 11.17
N ALA A 49 -13.04 9.96 11.94
CA ALA A 49 -13.69 10.04 13.24
C ALA A 49 -12.90 10.94 14.22
N GLU A 50 -11.57 10.83 14.25
CA GLU A 50 -10.69 11.63 15.11
C GLU A 50 -10.53 13.08 14.61
N ALA A 51 -10.54 13.32 13.29
CA ALA A 51 -10.46 14.67 12.71
C ALA A 51 -11.80 15.44 12.70
N GLY A 52 -12.93 14.73 12.82
CA GLY A 52 -14.28 15.27 12.58
C GLY A 52 -14.64 15.25 11.09
N TYR A 53 -15.93 15.25 10.75
CA TYR A 53 -16.36 15.03 9.35
C TYR A 53 -15.85 16.13 8.41
N ALA A 54 -16.05 17.42 8.75
CA ALA A 54 -15.73 18.52 7.85
C ALA A 54 -14.20 18.63 7.63
N PHE A 55 -13.43 18.62 8.73
CA PHE A 55 -11.98 18.71 8.65
C PHE A 55 -11.33 17.43 8.13
N GLY A 56 -11.89 16.26 8.46
CA GLY A 56 -11.44 14.96 7.97
C GLY A 56 -11.59 14.81 6.47
N PHE A 57 -12.75 15.16 5.89
CA PHE A 57 -12.92 15.15 4.44
C PHE A 57 -12.05 16.21 3.73
N ALA A 58 -11.88 17.39 4.33
CA ALA A 58 -10.98 18.41 3.79
C ALA A 58 -9.52 17.93 3.77
N LEU A 59 -9.03 17.32 4.86
CA LEU A 59 -7.70 16.72 4.94
C LEU A 59 -7.54 15.55 3.98
N PHE A 60 -8.59 14.75 3.79
CA PHE A 60 -8.58 13.64 2.85
C PHE A 60 -8.37 14.13 1.40
N ILE A 61 -9.13 15.14 0.98
CA ILE A 61 -8.98 15.75 -0.36
C ILE A 61 -7.61 16.40 -0.48
N PHE A 62 -7.17 17.15 0.53
CA PHE A 62 -5.85 17.78 0.54
C PHE A 62 -4.72 16.75 0.41
N SER A 63 -4.77 15.67 1.18
CA SER A 63 -3.80 14.58 1.13
C SER A 63 -3.80 13.87 -0.23
N GLY A 64 -4.97 13.66 -0.83
CA GLY A 64 -5.09 13.12 -2.18
C GLY A 64 -4.47 14.02 -3.26
N ILE A 65 -4.71 15.34 -3.20
CA ILE A 65 -4.11 16.32 -4.11
C ILE A 65 -2.58 16.32 -3.95
N VAL A 66 -2.11 16.38 -2.71
CA VAL A 66 -0.68 16.38 -2.38
C VAL A 66 -0.01 15.09 -2.86
N GLY A 67 -0.62 13.93 -2.63
CA GLY A 67 -0.14 12.63 -3.13
C GLY A 67 -0.06 12.58 -4.65
N MET A 68 -1.07 13.11 -5.35
CA MET A 68 -1.03 13.24 -6.81
C MET A 68 0.10 14.17 -7.27
N LEU A 69 0.26 15.34 -6.64
CA LEU A 69 1.33 16.27 -6.95
C LEU A 69 2.71 15.61 -6.77
N TYR A 70 2.95 14.94 -5.65
CA TYR A 70 4.19 14.20 -5.41
C TYR A 70 4.46 13.13 -6.47
N THR A 71 3.44 12.37 -6.85
CA THR A 71 3.57 11.33 -7.88
C THR A 71 3.91 11.93 -9.25
N GLN A 72 3.29 13.05 -9.62
CA GLN A 72 3.60 13.74 -10.88
C GLN A 72 4.99 14.38 -10.87
N LEU A 73 5.38 15.03 -9.76
CA LEU A 73 6.72 15.60 -9.57
C LEU A 73 7.79 14.51 -9.69
N LEU A 74 7.62 13.40 -8.98
CA LEU A 74 8.59 12.31 -9.02
C LEU A 74 8.72 11.72 -10.41
N ARG A 75 7.60 11.57 -11.12
CA ARG A 75 7.65 11.11 -12.50
C ARG A 75 8.33 12.11 -13.43
N ALA A 76 8.10 13.40 -13.26
CA ALA A 76 8.79 14.42 -14.06
C ALA A 76 10.32 14.36 -13.86
N CYS A 77 10.76 13.93 -12.68
CA CYS A 77 12.17 13.68 -12.37
C CYS A 77 12.69 12.33 -12.90
N MET A 78 11.81 11.40 -13.31
CA MET A 78 12.21 10.07 -13.76
C MET A 78 12.66 10.11 -15.23
N LYS A 79 13.95 9.87 -15.48
CA LYS A 79 14.49 9.75 -16.84
C LYS A 79 14.25 8.33 -17.38
N PRO A 80 14.21 8.15 -18.71
CA PRO A 80 13.98 6.84 -19.33
C PRO A 80 15.06 5.79 -19.04
N ASP A 81 16.23 6.17 -18.52
CA ASP A 81 17.35 5.27 -18.22
C ASP A 81 17.50 4.96 -16.71
N THR A 82 16.63 5.54 -15.87
CA THR A 82 16.66 5.39 -14.42
C THR A 82 16.02 4.06 -14.02
N ARG A 83 16.82 3.08 -13.59
CA ARG A 83 16.33 1.72 -13.24
C ARG A 83 15.95 1.57 -11.77
N SER A 84 16.66 2.25 -10.88
CA SER A 84 16.41 2.18 -9.44
C SER A 84 15.87 3.50 -8.89
N TYR A 85 15.03 3.42 -7.86
CA TYR A 85 14.48 4.61 -7.19
C TYR A 85 15.60 5.49 -6.60
N GLU A 86 16.72 4.89 -6.22
CA GLU A 86 17.93 5.54 -5.74
C GLU A 86 18.63 6.39 -6.83
N ASP A 87 18.55 5.97 -8.09
CA ASP A 87 19.12 6.70 -9.23
C ASP A 87 18.32 8.00 -9.52
N ILE A 88 17.03 8.03 -9.19
CA ILE A 88 16.23 9.28 -9.23
C ILE A 88 16.82 10.30 -8.25
N GLY A 89 17.28 9.83 -7.07
CA GLY A 89 17.98 10.65 -6.09
C GLY A 89 19.33 11.14 -6.59
N MET A 90 20.05 10.32 -7.36
CA MET A 90 21.32 10.70 -7.99
C MET A 90 21.14 11.83 -9.00
N ASP A 91 20.11 11.73 -9.83
CA ASP A 91 19.82 12.72 -10.87
C ASP A 91 19.37 14.08 -10.30
N ALA A 92 18.68 14.08 -9.16
CA ALA A 92 18.13 15.30 -8.55
C ALA A 92 19.10 15.99 -7.56
N PHE A 93 19.82 15.23 -6.74
CA PHE A 93 20.62 15.76 -5.61
C PHE A 93 22.04 15.15 -5.53
N GLY A 94 22.45 14.33 -6.49
CA GLY A 94 23.75 13.67 -6.50
C GLY A 94 23.90 12.58 -5.43
N ARG A 95 25.13 12.27 -5.02
CA ARG A 95 25.46 11.15 -4.11
C ARG A 95 24.77 11.20 -2.74
N TRP A 96 24.54 12.40 -2.21
CA TRP A 96 23.80 12.57 -0.95
C TRP A 96 22.31 12.28 -1.10
N GLY A 97 21.74 12.60 -2.28
CA GLY A 97 20.36 12.28 -2.64
C GLY A 97 20.11 10.78 -2.67
N VAL A 98 21.04 10.01 -3.24
CA VAL A 98 20.98 8.53 -3.31
C VAL A 98 20.81 7.94 -1.90
N ALA A 99 21.69 8.33 -0.96
CA ALA A 99 21.65 7.81 0.40
C ALA A 99 20.37 8.20 1.15
N ALA A 100 19.89 9.44 0.99
CA ALA A 100 18.66 9.90 1.62
C ALA A 100 17.43 9.16 1.07
N VAL A 101 17.37 8.96 -0.24
CA VAL A 101 16.28 8.24 -0.91
C VAL A 101 16.30 6.76 -0.53
N ALA A 102 17.47 6.12 -0.57
CA ALA A 102 17.65 4.74 -0.13
C ALA A 102 17.17 4.54 1.32
N PHE A 103 17.57 5.43 2.23
CA PHE A 103 17.15 5.36 3.63
C PHE A 103 15.63 5.55 3.80
N GLY A 104 15.05 6.53 3.10
CA GLY A 104 13.62 6.80 3.16
C GLY A 104 12.76 5.66 2.61
N VAL A 105 13.14 5.10 1.46
CA VAL A 105 12.43 3.97 0.83
C VAL A 105 12.56 2.72 1.69
N ASN A 106 13.78 2.35 2.10
CA ASN A 106 13.98 1.19 2.96
C ASN A 106 13.27 1.34 4.31
N GLY A 107 13.28 2.54 4.91
CA GLY A 107 12.54 2.84 6.12
C GLY A 107 11.03 2.69 5.94
N ALA A 108 10.48 3.15 4.82
CA ALA A 108 9.06 3.00 4.50
C ALA A 108 8.66 1.53 4.27
N LEU A 109 9.51 0.76 3.59
CA LEU A 109 9.30 -0.68 3.38
C LEU A 109 9.34 -1.43 4.72
N LEU A 110 10.35 -1.18 5.55
CA LEU A 110 10.45 -1.77 6.90
C LEU A 110 9.26 -1.39 7.77
N GLY A 111 8.85 -0.12 7.78
CA GLY A 111 7.66 0.34 8.50
C GLY A 111 6.39 -0.35 8.03
N THR A 112 6.23 -0.53 6.72
CA THR A 112 5.09 -1.27 6.14
C THR A 112 5.10 -2.74 6.55
N CYS A 113 6.26 -3.40 6.55
CA CYS A 113 6.42 -4.76 7.06
C CYS A 113 6.01 -4.86 8.55
N CYS A 114 6.45 -3.92 9.39
CA CYS A 114 6.06 -3.86 10.80
C CYS A 114 4.55 -3.68 10.97
N LEU A 115 3.93 -2.79 10.18
CA LEU A 115 2.47 -2.57 10.20
C LEU A 115 1.68 -3.83 9.81
N LEU A 116 2.14 -4.55 8.79
CA LEU A 116 1.53 -5.82 8.37
C LEU A 116 1.65 -6.90 9.45
N MET A 117 2.82 -7.03 10.09
CA MET A 117 3.01 -7.96 11.21
C MET A 117 2.11 -7.61 12.40
N LEU A 118 1.99 -6.32 12.74
CA LEU A 118 1.10 -5.87 13.81
C LEU A 118 -0.36 -6.20 13.50
N LEU A 119 -0.78 -5.95 12.25
CA LEU A 119 -2.14 -6.25 11.78
C LEU A 119 -2.44 -7.75 11.84
N LEU A 120 -1.50 -8.61 11.44
CA LEU A 120 -1.64 -10.06 11.56
C LEU A 120 -1.77 -10.47 13.03
N GLY A 121 -0.93 -9.92 13.92
CA GLY A 121 -1.01 -10.18 15.35
C GLY A 121 -2.35 -9.77 15.97
N GLN A 122 -2.88 -8.61 15.59
CA GLN A 122 -4.20 -8.14 16.03
C GLN A 122 -5.34 -9.04 15.55
N ASN A 123 -5.28 -9.50 14.29
CA ASN A 123 -6.28 -10.41 13.75
C ASN A 123 -6.22 -11.79 14.40
N SER A 124 -5.02 -12.33 14.65
CA SER A 124 -4.85 -13.60 15.37
C SER A 124 -5.33 -13.54 16.82
N PHE A 125 -5.07 -12.42 17.51
CA PHE A 125 -5.57 -12.19 18.87
C PHE A 125 -7.11 -12.18 18.93
N LYS A 126 -7.77 -11.58 17.93
CA LYS A 126 -9.24 -11.61 17.81
C LYS A 126 -9.80 -13.01 17.57
N LEU A 127 -9.06 -13.87 16.86
CA LEU A 127 -9.45 -15.26 16.60
C LEU A 127 -9.23 -16.16 17.82
N TYR A 128 -8.14 -15.92 18.56
CA TYR A 128 -7.78 -16.70 19.75
C TYR A 128 -7.20 -15.80 20.85
N ASN A 129 -7.99 -15.58 21.88
CA ASN A 129 -7.67 -14.70 23.00
C ASN A 129 -6.86 -15.38 24.13
N GLY A 130 -6.33 -16.58 23.90
CA GLY A 130 -5.57 -17.32 24.92
C GLY A 130 -4.10 -16.91 25.07
N ILE A 131 -3.59 -16.08 24.15
CA ILE A 131 -2.20 -15.59 24.13
C ILE A 131 -2.24 -14.08 23.94
N ALA A 132 -1.39 -13.32 24.64
CA ALA A 132 -1.34 -11.86 24.49
C ALA A 132 -0.90 -11.44 23.07
N GLN A 133 -1.40 -10.30 22.60
CA GLN A 133 -1.15 -9.79 21.24
C GLN A 133 0.35 -9.69 20.90
N GLU A 134 1.18 -9.30 21.86
CA GLU A 134 2.63 -9.15 21.67
C GLU A 134 3.32 -10.45 21.23
N TYR A 135 2.91 -11.57 21.83
CA TYR A 135 3.44 -12.88 21.47
C TYR A 135 2.96 -13.31 20.07
N TRP A 136 1.73 -12.98 19.69
CA TRP A 136 1.25 -13.22 18.33
C TRP A 136 2.08 -12.46 17.28
N VAL A 137 2.45 -11.21 17.55
CA VAL A 137 3.32 -10.43 16.67
C VAL A 137 4.71 -11.05 16.59
N LEU A 138 5.28 -11.50 17.71
CA LEU A 138 6.59 -12.18 17.74
C LEU A 138 6.57 -13.51 16.97
N ILE A 139 5.49 -14.29 17.07
CA ILE A 139 5.32 -15.54 16.33
C ILE A 139 5.28 -15.26 14.83
N TRP A 140 4.48 -14.28 14.38
CA TRP A 140 4.42 -13.90 12.98
C TRP A 140 5.75 -13.34 12.47
N ALA A 141 6.45 -12.53 13.27
CA ALA A 141 7.79 -12.07 12.93
C ALA A 141 8.75 -13.25 12.78
N GLY A 142 8.75 -14.20 13.72
CA GLY A 142 9.59 -15.40 13.67
C GLY A 142 9.30 -16.34 12.49
N ILE A 143 8.08 -16.33 11.94
CA ILE A 143 7.70 -17.11 10.75
C ILE A 143 8.05 -16.37 9.46
N LEU A 144 7.76 -15.06 9.39
CA LEU A 144 7.93 -14.25 8.19
C LEU A 144 9.39 -13.84 7.94
N LEU A 145 10.22 -13.75 8.98
CA LEU A 145 11.63 -13.42 8.84
C LEU A 145 12.43 -14.52 8.11
N PRO A 146 12.33 -15.81 8.47
CA PRO A 146 12.97 -16.88 7.70
C PRO A 146 12.33 -17.09 6.32
N ILE A 147 11.01 -16.87 6.16
CA ILE A 147 10.38 -16.97 4.84
C ILE A 147 10.88 -15.89 3.88
N SER A 148 11.23 -14.71 4.40
CA SER A 148 11.82 -13.63 3.61
C SER A 148 13.23 -13.96 3.10
N TRP A 149 13.94 -14.90 3.73
CA TRP A 149 15.26 -15.35 3.29
C TRP A 149 15.21 -16.47 2.24
N LEU A 150 14.03 -17.04 1.93
CA LEU A 150 13.92 -18.03 0.86
C LEU A 150 13.83 -17.34 -0.52
N PRO A 151 14.81 -17.52 -1.43
CA PRO A 151 14.82 -16.88 -2.75
C PRO A 151 13.87 -17.55 -3.77
N ASN A 152 12.89 -18.35 -3.33
CA ASN A 152 11.97 -19.09 -4.22
C ASN A 152 10.85 -18.18 -4.77
N MET A 153 11.24 -17.20 -5.57
CA MET A 153 10.40 -16.10 -6.08
C MET A 153 9.39 -16.52 -7.16
N LYS A 154 9.55 -17.68 -7.80
CA LYS A 154 8.72 -18.05 -8.95
C LYS A 154 7.29 -18.49 -8.60
N HIS A 155 7.09 -19.27 -7.55
CA HIS A 155 5.76 -19.78 -7.20
C HIS A 155 4.98 -18.83 -6.28
N ILE A 156 5.69 -18.09 -5.43
CA ILE A 156 5.10 -17.13 -4.50
C ILE A 156 4.49 -15.94 -5.25
N GLY A 157 5.11 -15.47 -6.33
CA GLY A 157 4.60 -14.32 -7.09
C GLY A 157 3.23 -14.56 -7.74
N TYR A 158 3.01 -15.74 -8.33
CA TYR A 158 1.73 -16.07 -8.98
C TYR A 158 0.59 -16.24 -7.96
N ILE A 159 0.89 -16.94 -6.87
CA ILE A 159 -0.07 -17.13 -5.77
C ILE A 159 -0.36 -15.80 -5.08
N SER A 160 0.66 -14.98 -4.82
CA SER A 160 0.53 -13.68 -4.16
C SER A 160 -0.29 -12.67 -4.99
N SER A 161 -0.09 -12.62 -6.31
CA SER A 161 -0.86 -11.71 -7.16
C SER A 161 -2.35 -12.08 -7.18
N THR A 162 -2.68 -13.37 -7.40
CA THR A 162 -4.08 -13.81 -7.46
C THR A 162 -4.79 -13.77 -6.11
N VAL A 163 -4.14 -14.26 -5.05
CA VAL A 163 -4.68 -14.23 -3.68
C VAL A 163 -4.73 -12.81 -3.14
N GLY A 164 -3.76 -11.96 -3.46
CA GLY A 164 -3.72 -10.57 -3.04
C GLY A 164 -4.87 -9.76 -3.63
N VAL A 165 -5.12 -9.91 -4.95
CA VAL A 165 -6.28 -9.28 -5.60
C VAL A 165 -7.59 -9.72 -4.94
N ALA A 166 -7.78 -11.03 -4.79
CA ALA A 166 -8.98 -11.59 -4.18
C ALA A 166 -9.18 -11.09 -2.74
N SER A 167 -8.10 -11.04 -1.95
CA SER A 167 -8.13 -10.58 -0.56
C SER A 167 -8.54 -9.11 -0.47
N VAL A 168 -7.98 -8.23 -1.31
CA VAL A 168 -8.35 -6.82 -1.34
C VAL A 168 -9.82 -6.65 -1.70
N VAL A 169 -10.32 -7.35 -2.73
CA VAL A 169 -11.73 -7.28 -3.13
C VAL A 169 -12.66 -7.75 -2.01
N VAL A 170 -12.34 -8.87 -1.35
CA VAL A 170 -13.13 -9.38 -0.21
C VAL A 170 -13.12 -8.40 0.96
N LEU A 171 -11.97 -7.79 1.27
CA LEU A 171 -11.87 -6.77 2.31
C LEU A 171 -12.75 -5.56 2.01
N LEU A 172 -12.76 -5.07 0.77
CA LEU A 172 -13.62 -3.97 0.34
C LEU A 172 -15.10 -4.28 0.53
N LEU A 173 -15.55 -5.43 0.03
CA LEU A 173 -16.94 -5.86 0.16
C LEU A 173 -17.34 -6.02 1.63
N THR A 174 -16.43 -6.57 2.44
CA THR A 174 -16.67 -6.75 3.88
C THR A 174 -16.78 -5.40 4.59
N LEU A 175 -15.90 -4.42 4.31
CA LEU A 175 -15.96 -3.08 4.94
C LEU A 175 -17.25 -2.33 4.57
N ILE A 176 -17.68 -2.43 3.31
CA ILE A 176 -18.93 -1.81 2.87
C ILE A 176 -20.11 -2.50 3.56
N TYR A 177 -20.15 -3.84 3.53
CA TYR A 177 -21.23 -4.61 4.14
C TYR A 177 -21.32 -4.38 5.65
N THR A 178 -20.21 -4.43 6.39
CA THR A 178 -20.20 -4.19 7.84
C THR A 178 -20.61 -2.77 8.19
N GLY A 179 -20.21 -1.78 7.39
CA GLY A 179 -20.67 -0.40 7.53
C GLY A 179 -22.19 -0.29 7.43
N PHE A 180 -22.79 -0.81 6.36
CA PHE A 180 -24.26 -0.77 6.19
C PHE A 180 -25.02 -1.64 7.19
N ALA A 181 -24.52 -2.83 7.52
CA ALA A 181 -25.15 -3.72 8.48
C ALA A 181 -25.24 -3.08 9.88
N ARG A 182 -24.21 -2.32 10.27
CA ARG A 182 -24.17 -1.62 11.56
C ARG A 182 -25.08 -0.39 11.60
N VAL A 183 -25.35 0.22 10.45
CA VAL A 183 -26.36 1.29 10.31
C VAL A 183 -27.78 0.76 10.35
N ALA A 184 -28.01 -0.45 9.83
CA ALA A 184 -29.33 -1.09 9.83
C ALA A 184 -29.73 -1.65 11.22
N ASP A 185 -28.76 -1.85 12.12
CA ASP A 185 -29.01 -2.37 13.46
C ASP A 185 -29.45 -1.24 14.42
N ASN A 186 -30.76 -1.14 14.63
CA ASN A 186 -31.41 -0.12 15.48
C ASN A 186 -31.05 -0.23 16.98
N ASN A 187 -30.33 -1.27 17.42
CA ASN A 187 -29.95 -1.49 18.82
C ASN A 187 -28.57 -0.94 19.19
N THR A 188 -27.77 -0.52 18.22
CA THR A 188 -26.49 0.15 18.50
C THR A 188 -26.77 1.61 18.79
N GLN A 189 -26.62 2.00 20.07
CA GLN A 189 -26.58 3.41 20.46
C GLN A 189 -25.49 4.08 19.61
N HIS A 190 -25.90 4.90 18.64
CA HIS A 190 -24.99 5.66 17.79
C HIS A 190 -24.26 6.68 18.68
N ASP A 191 -23.17 6.26 19.31
CA ASP A 191 -22.16 7.13 19.92
C ASP A 191 -21.33 7.85 18.83
N ALA A 192 -21.85 7.95 17.61
CA ALA A 192 -21.36 8.82 16.56
C ALA A 192 -21.64 10.28 16.97
N VAL A 193 -20.84 10.77 17.90
CA VAL A 193 -20.74 12.18 18.22
C VAL A 193 -20.16 12.85 16.97
N TYR A 194 -21.04 13.23 16.03
CA TYR A 194 -20.71 13.94 14.79
C TYR A 194 -20.16 15.33 15.11
N ARG A 195 -18.92 15.38 15.60
CA ARG A 195 -18.23 16.62 15.91
C ARG A 195 -17.68 17.21 14.62
N PRO A 196 -18.00 18.48 14.32
CA PRO A 196 -17.39 19.18 13.19
C PRO A 196 -15.93 19.55 13.44
N TYR A 197 -15.48 19.52 14.70
CA TYR A 197 -14.14 19.95 15.13
C TYR A 197 -13.34 18.80 15.77
N PRO A 198 -12.02 18.77 15.57
CA PRO A 198 -11.13 17.80 16.21
C PRO A 198 -11.13 18.01 17.73
N PRO A 199 -11.29 16.94 18.54
CA PRO A 199 -11.24 17.03 19.99
C PRO A 199 -9.81 17.28 20.52
N SER A 200 -8.77 17.07 19.70
CA SER A 200 -7.37 17.31 20.07
C SER A 200 -6.48 17.61 18.86
N ALA A 201 -5.52 18.51 19.00
CA ALA A 201 -4.52 18.79 17.96
C ALA A 201 -3.63 17.57 17.67
N LEU A 202 -3.41 16.72 18.67
CA LEU A 202 -2.62 15.49 18.56
C LEU A 202 -3.34 14.43 17.71
N GLY A 203 -4.65 14.25 17.90
CA GLY A 203 -5.47 13.38 17.05
C GLY A 203 -5.55 13.87 15.60
N LEU A 204 -5.56 15.19 15.39
CA LEU A 204 -5.49 15.78 14.05
C LEU A 204 -4.14 15.49 13.36
N GLY A 205 -3.03 15.58 14.08
CA GLY A 205 -1.71 15.19 13.57
C GLY A 205 -1.63 13.71 13.19
N MET A 206 -2.17 12.82 14.04
CA MET A 206 -2.25 11.38 13.77
C MET A 206 -3.14 11.05 12.57
N SER A 207 -4.26 11.77 12.42
CA SER A 207 -5.17 11.64 11.28
C SER A 207 -4.52 12.09 9.98
N PHE A 208 -3.82 13.23 9.99
CA PHE A 208 -3.07 13.73 8.84
C PHE A 208 -1.96 12.76 8.43
N ALA A 209 -1.19 12.23 9.39
CA ALA A 209 -0.16 11.23 9.12
C ALA A 209 -0.75 9.96 8.51
N SER A 210 -1.87 9.48 9.05
CA SER A 210 -2.57 8.28 8.54
C SER A 210 -3.09 8.47 7.12
N MET A 211 -3.72 9.61 6.82
CA MET A 211 -4.20 9.94 5.48
C MET A 211 -3.05 10.08 4.49
N THR A 212 -1.96 10.75 4.89
CA THR A 212 -0.76 10.90 4.06
C THR A 212 -0.12 9.56 3.75
N LEU A 213 -0.05 8.66 4.74
CA LEU A 213 0.41 7.30 4.54
C LEU A 213 -0.50 6.52 3.59
N ALA A 214 -1.83 6.68 3.70
CA ALA A 214 -2.78 6.02 2.80
C ALA A 214 -2.62 6.47 1.34
N PHE A 215 -2.24 7.73 1.10
CA PHE A 215 -1.97 8.27 -0.24
C PHE A 215 -0.49 8.20 -0.66
N ALA A 216 0.39 7.58 0.13
CA ALA A 216 1.81 7.41 -0.19
C ALA A 216 2.06 6.29 -1.23
N VAL A 217 1.38 6.37 -2.38
CA VAL A 217 1.45 5.38 -3.48
C VAL A 217 2.68 5.62 -4.38
N THR A 218 3.43 6.67 -4.09
CA THR A 218 4.54 7.17 -4.91
C THR A 218 5.59 6.09 -5.21
N CYS A 219 6.02 5.32 -4.20
CA CYS A 219 7.03 4.26 -4.37
C CYS A 219 6.55 3.11 -5.26
N ALA A 220 5.26 2.74 -5.14
CA ALA A 220 4.68 1.68 -5.97
C ALA A 220 4.46 2.16 -7.41
N SER A 221 4.09 3.42 -7.58
CA SER A 221 3.79 4.00 -8.88
C SER A 221 5.00 3.99 -9.82
N THR A 222 6.21 4.20 -9.31
CA THR A 222 7.44 4.18 -10.12
C THR A 222 7.84 2.77 -10.54
N THR A 223 7.74 1.80 -9.63
CA THR A 223 7.97 0.38 -9.96
C THR A 223 7.01 -0.09 -11.04
N VAL A 224 5.71 0.22 -10.91
CA VAL A 224 4.74 -0.15 -11.95
C VAL A 224 5.03 0.57 -13.26
N LEU A 225 5.41 1.85 -13.23
CA LEU A 225 5.74 2.60 -14.45
C LEU A 225 6.94 2.03 -15.19
N HIS A 226 7.91 1.48 -14.46
CA HIS A 226 9.10 0.84 -15.03
C HIS A 226 8.76 -0.49 -15.72
N ASP A 227 7.77 -1.24 -15.20
CA ASP A 227 7.36 -2.53 -15.76
C ASP A 227 6.33 -2.40 -16.91
N MET A 228 5.89 -1.19 -17.25
CA MET A 228 4.88 -0.94 -18.28
C MET A 228 5.41 -1.09 -19.72
N LYS A 229 4.57 -1.67 -20.60
CA LYS A 229 4.84 -1.79 -22.04
C LYS A 229 4.93 -0.44 -22.76
N TYR A 230 4.11 0.51 -22.33
CA TYR A 230 3.92 1.81 -22.99
C TYR A 230 4.15 2.95 -22.00
N PRO A 231 5.40 3.40 -21.78
CA PRO A 231 5.71 4.45 -20.80
C PRO A 231 5.04 5.80 -21.14
N ALA A 232 4.70 6.04 -22.41
CA ALA A 232 3.94 7.21 -22.86
C ALA A 232 2.53 7.28 -22.23
N ALA A 233 1.90 6.14 -21.95
CA ALA A 233 0.57 6.06 -21.32
C ALA A 233 0.62 6.23 -19.79
N GLY A 234 1.81 6.35 -19.19
CA GLY A 234 1.98 6.42 -17.73
C GLY A 234 1.21 7.55 -17.04
N ARG A 235 0.89 8.65 -17.75
CA ARG A 235 0.09 9.77 -17.17
C ARG A 235 -1.33 9.31 -16.91
N CYS A 236 -1.89 8.65 -17.91
CA CYS A 236 -3.25 8.13 -17.85
C CYS A 236 -3.33 7.03 -16.79
N VAL A 237 -2.37 6.10 -16.76
CA VAL A 237 -2.36 4.99 -15.79
C VAL A 237 -2.26 5.46 -14.35
N ILE A 238 -1.36 6.40 -14.04
CA ILE A 238 -1.27 6.96 -12.68
C ILE A 238 -2.55 7.71 -12.32
N TYR A 239 -3.09 8.53 -13.23
CA TYR A 239 -4.31 9.29 -12.98
C TYR A 239 -5.51 8.37 -12.70
N TRP A 240 -5.73 7.36 -13.53
CA TRP A 240 -6.78 6.36 -13.32
C TRP A 240 -6.55 5.52 -12.07
N GLY A 241 -5.32 5.08 -11.81
CA GLY A 241 -4.97 4.31 -10.61
C GLY A 241 -5.26 5.08 -9.33
N VAL A 242 -4.79 6.33 -9.23
CA VAL A 242 -5.03 7.19 -8.07
C VAL A 242 -6.51 7.57 -7.97
N SER A 243 -7.20 7.80 -9.09
CA SER A 243 -8.64 8.07 -9.09
C SER A 243 -9.44 6.87 -8.56
N VAL A 244 -9.08 5.64 -8.94
CA VAL A 244 -9.71 4.42 -8.40
C VAL A 244 -9.44 4.29 -6.90
N ILE A 245 -8.19 4.49 -6.46
CA ILE A 245 -7.85 4.47 -5.03
C ILE A 245 -8.66 5.50 -4.26
N GLY A 246 -8.71 6.75 -4.74
CA GLY A 246 -9.45 7.83 -4.11
C GLY A 246 -10.95 7.55 -4.01
N LEU A 247 -11.54 6.97 -5.07
CA LEU A 247 -12.95 6.56 -5.06
C LEU A 247 -13.21 5.46 -4.03
N VAL A 248 -12.38 4.41 -4.02
CA VAL A 248 -12.53 3.31 -3.07
C VAL A 248 -12.34 3.79 -1.63
N TYR A 249 -11.33 4.63 -1.40
CA TYR A 249 -11.08 5.25 -0.09
C TYR A 249 -12.25 6.11 0.36
N PHE A 250 -12.84 6.89 -0.54
CA PHE A 250 -14.02 7.70 -0.24
C PHE A 250 -15.22 6.82 0.15
N LEU A 251 -15.48 5.73 -0.60
CA LEU A 251 -16.57 4.80 -0.28
C LEU A 251 -16.38 4.13 1.08
N VAL A 252 -15.18 3.62 1.36
CA VAL A 252 -14.86 2.94 2.63
C VAL A 252 -14.86 3.92 3.80
N SER A 253 -14.36 5.13 3.58
CA SER A 253 -14.44 6.22 4.56
C SER A 253 -15.88 6.57 4.89
N LEU A 254 -16.74 6.74 3.88
CA LEU A 254 -18.13 7.08 4.09
C LEU A 254 -18.87 5.95 4.82
N SER A 255 -18.73 4.70 4.36
CA SER A 255 -19.39 3.55 4.99
C SER A 255 -18.88 3.30 6.41
N GLY A 256 -17.57 3.44 6.62
CA GLY A 256 -16.94 3.27 7.92
C GLY A 256 -17.26 4.39 8.90
N TYR A 257 -17.47 5.62 8.42
CA TYR A 257 -17.85 6.77 9.25
C TYR A 257 -19.33 6.71 9.66
N VAL A 258 -20.22 6.30 8.74
CA VAL A 258 -21.66 6.18 9.04
C VAL A 258 -21.91 5.03 10.02
N GLY A 259 -21.13 3.95 9.93
CA GLY A 259 -21.21 2.80 10.84
C GLY A 259 -20.31 2.87 12.08
N TRP A 260 -19.63 3.99 12.33
CA TRP A 260 -18.68 4.15 13.44
C TRP A 260 -19.38 4.15 14.81
#